data_AF-A0A7S4SVR5-F1
#
_entry.id   AF-A0A7S4SVR5-F1
#
_cell.length_a   1.000
_cell.length_b   1.000
_cell.length_c   1.000
_cell.angle_alpha   90.00
_cell.angle_beta   90.00
_cell.angle_gamma   90.00
#
_symmetry.space_group_name_H-M   'P 1'
#
loop_
_entity.id
_entity.type
_entity.pdbx_description
1 polymer ?
#
loop_
_entity_poly.entity_id
_entity_poly.type
_entity_poly.pdbx_seq_one_letter_code
_entity_poly.pdbx_strand_id
1 'polypeptide(L)'
;LTELRSASAELKALRAELASTQQLAAQHSEEAGRLRAALNESLSQGSAAGSAGAAAQAALAELQVTLRERDAELARLSSQLEEARSAAASRAAEADARLRDEAAALLAARSELGEARGAATTRAVEADARLRDEAAALLAARSELGEAQQRDLHTAQASQAAADAER
;
A
#
# COMPACT_ATOMS: atom_id res chain seq x y z
N LEU A 1 -4.33 -1.22 -2.03
CA LEU A 1 -4.39 -0.75 -3.44
C LEU A 1 -5.61 -1.25 -4.21
N THR A 2 -5.96 -2.53 -4.14
CA THR A 2 -7.12 -3.11 -4.84
C THR A 2 -8.45 -2.46 -4.41
N GLU A 3 -8.63 -2.21 -3.12
CA GLU A 3 -9.83 -1.54 -2.56
C GLU A 3 -9.95 -0.08 -3.02
N LEU A 4 -8.84 0.67 -3.09
CA LEU A 4 -8.82 2.04 -3.62
C LEU A 4 -9.15 2.09 -5.12
N ARG A 5 -8.64 1.11 -5.88
CA ARG A 5 -8.99 0.97 -7.30
C ARG A 5 -10.48 0.65 -7.48
N SER A 6 -11.02 -0.24 -6.64
CA SER A 6 -12.44 -0.56 -6.63
C SER A 6 -13.30 0.68 -6.30
N ALA A 7 -12.95 1.41 -5.25
CA ALA A 7 -13.64 2.65 -4.87
C ALA A 7 -13.57 3.73 -5.96
N SER A 8 -12.42 3.84 -6.65
CA SER A 8 -12.27 4.75 -7.79
C SER A 8 -13.17 4.35 -8.97
N ALA A 9 -13.29 3.05 -9.25
CA ALA A 9 -14.17 2.55 -10.31
C ALA A 9 -15.65 2.81 -9.98
N GLU A 10 -16.06 2.56 -8.74
CA GLU A 10 -17.40 2.84 -8.24
C GLU A 10 -17.75 4.33 -8.36
N LEU A 11 -16.86 5.23 -7.94
CA LEU A 11 -17.04 6.68 -8.10
C LEU A 11 -17.16 7.12 -9.56
N LYS A 12 -16.43 6.47 -10.48
CA LYS A 12 -16.56 6.76 -11.91
C LYS A 12 -17.90 6.30 -12.46
N ALA A 13 -18.37 5.12 -12.07
CA ALA A 13 -19.67 4.59 -12.47
C ALA A 13 -20.81 5.49 -11.98
N LEU A 14 -20.82 5.85 -10.68
CA LEU A 14 -21.84 6.74 -10.10
C LEU A 14 -21.85 8.12 -10.77
N ARG A 15 -20.68 8.68 -11.11
CA ARG A 15 -20.61 9.95 -11.86
C ARG A 15 -21.20 9.84 -13.26
N ALA A 16 -20.93 8.74 -13.96
CA ALA A 16 -21.44 8.51 -15.30
C ALA A 16 -22.97 8.35 -15.28
N GLU A 17 -23.49 7.60 -14.30
CA GLU A 17 -24.92 7.41 -14.10
C GLU A 17 -25.62 8.73 -13.75
N LEU A 18 -25.08 9.50 -12.80
CA LEU A 18 -25.60 10.83 -12.47
C LEU A 18 -25.65 11.76 -13.70
N ALA A 19 -24.58 11.81 -14.51
CA ALA A 19 -24.55 12.62 -15.72
C ALA A 19 -25.61 12.17 -16.74
N SER A 20 -25.79 10.87 -16.92
CA SER A 20 -26.83 10.30 -17.78
C SER A 20 -28.24 10.69 -17.32
N THR A 21 -28.52 10.57 -16.02
CA THR A 21 -29.84 10.93 -15.45
C THR A 21 -30.11 12.43 -15.55
N GLN A 22 -29.08 13.27 -15.38
CA GLN A 22 -29.19 14.73 -15.58
C GLN A 22 -29.54 15.08 -17.02
N GLN A 23 -28.93 14.40 -17.99
CA GLN A 23 -29.22 14.61 -19.40
C GLN A 23 -30.66 14.21 -19.75
N LEU A 24 -31.14 13.07 -19.26
CA LEU A 24 -32.52 12.63 -19.47
C LEU A 24 -33.54 13.58 -18.83
N ALA A 25 -33.26 14.06 -17.61
CA ALA A 25 -34.11 15.06 -16.95
C ALA A 25 -34.18 16.37 -17.76
N ALA A 26 -33.07 16.83 -18.32
CA ALA A 26 -33.04 18.01 -19.17
C ALA A 26 -33.88 17.83 -20.45
N GLN A 27 -33.80 16.66 -21.10
CA GLN A 27 -34.60 16.33 -22.29
C GLN A 27 -36.11 16.34 -21.97
N HIS A 28 -36.53 15.69 -20.88
CA HIS A 28 -37.94 15.69 -20.47
C HIS A 28 -38.42 17.09 -20.07
N SER A 29 -37.57 17.92 -19.46
CA SER A 29 -37.91 19.31 -19.13
C SER A 29 -38.15 20.14 -20.41
N GLU A 30 -37.32 19.95 -21.43
CA GLU A 30 -37.50 20.61 -22.72
C GLU A 30 -38.79 20.16 -23.42
N GLU A 31 -39.08 18.86 -23.43
CA GLU A 31 -40.31 18.30 -23.98
C GLU A 31 -41.57 18.81 -23.25
N ALA A 32 -41.51 18.92 -21.91
CA ALA A 32 -42.58 19.51 -21.12
C ALA A 32 -42.81 20.98 -21.49
N GLY A 33 -41.74 21.74 -21.75
CA GLY A 33 -41.81 23.12 -22.25
C GLY A 33 -42.51 23.21 -23.60
N ARG A 34 -42.15 22.32 -24.54
CA ARG A 34 -42.77 22.25 -25.88
C ARG A 34 -44.26 21.89 -25.81
N LEU A 35 -44.63 20.90 -25.01
CA LEU A 35 -46.02 20.51 -24.81
C LEU A 35 -46.86 21.62 -24.18
N ARG A 36 -46.32 22.37 -23.19
CA ARG A 36 -46.99 23.54 -22.61
C ARG A 36 -47.23 24.63 -23.64
N ALA A 37 -46.24 24.92 -24.49
CA ALA A 37 -46.37 25.92 -25.54
C ALA A 37 -47.46 25.54 -26.55
N ALA A 38 -47.46 24.28 -27.03
CA ALA A 38 -48.48 23.77 -27.95
C ALA A 38 -49.89 23.81 -27.36
N LEU A 39 -50.03 23.49 -26.06
CA LEU A 39 -51.31 23.52 -25.37
C LEU A 39 -51.85 24.95 -25.21
N ASN A 40 -50.98 25.91 -24.87
CA ASN A 40 -51.35 27.34 -24.83
C ASN A 40 -51.75 27.86 -26.21
N GLU A 41 -51.04 27.44 -27.26
CA GLU A 41 -51.36 27.83 -28.63
C GLU A 41 -52.72 27.28 -29.08
N SER A 42 -52.99 25.99 -28.83
CA SER A 42 -54.30 25.37 -29.07
C SER A 42 -55.44 26.10 -28.33
N LEU A 43 -55.24 26.48 -27.07
CA LEU A 43 -56.22 27.25 -26.29
C LEU A 43 -56.45 28.65 -26.89
N SER A 44 -55.40 29.30 -27.39
CA SER A 44 -55.49 30.63 -28.00
C SER A 44 -56.18 30.65 -29.37
N GLN A 45 -56.08 29.56 -30.14
CA GLN A 45 -56.70 29.43 -31.47
C GLN A 45 -58.20 29.12 -31.42
N GLY A 46 -58.80 29.05 -30.22
CA GLY A 46 -60.26 28.93 -30.05
C GLY A 46 -60.82 27.57 -30.47
N SER A 47 -59.97 26.56 -30.72
CA SER A 47 -60.44 25.18 -30.80
C SER A 47 -60.97 24.82 -29.41
N ALA A 48 -62.29 24.72 -29.27
CA ALA A 48 -62.90 24.05 -28.12
C ALA A 48 -62.09 22.77 -27.86
N ALA A 49 -61.69 22.53 -26.61
CA ALA A 49 -60.78 21.48 -26.15
C ALA A 49 -61.19 20.06 -26.61
N GLY A 50 -61.11 19.81 -27.91
CA GLY A 50 -61.30 18.53 -28.55
C GLY A 50 -60.06 17.69 -28.28
N SER A 51 -60.27 16.39 -28.20
CA SER A 51 -59.31 15.30 -27.93
C SER A 51 -57.80 15.61 -27.93
N ALA A 52 -57.26 16.38 -28.89
CA ALA A 52 -55.88 16.86 -28.92
C ALA A 52 -55.44 17.68 -27.67
N GLY A 53 -56.27 18.60 -27.18
CA GLY A 53 -55.95 19.39 -25.98
C GLY A 53 -55.91 18.53 -24.72
N ALA A 54 -56.89 17.63 -24.57
CA ALA A 54 -56.93 16.66 -23.48
C ALA A 54 -55.75 15.67 -23.54
N ALA A 55 -55.36 15.21 -24.73
CA ALA A 55 -54.21 14.34 -24.93
C ALA A 55 -52.89 15.04 -24.57
N ALA A 56 -52.70 16.30 -24.96
CA ALA A 56 -51.52 17.07 -24.59
C ALA A 56 -51.46 17.33 -23.07
N GLN A 57 -52.61 17.52 -22.42
CA GLN A 57 -52.70 17.69 -20.97
C GLN A 57 -52.34 16.39 -20.23
N ALA A 58 -52.83 15.25 -20.72
CA ALA A 58 -52.47 13.93 -20.20
C ALA A 58 -50.97 13.65 -20.36
N ALA A 59 -50.41 13.89 -21.55
CA ALA A 59 -48.97 13.74 -21.80
C ALA A 59 -48.13 14.65 -20.89
N LEU A 60 -48.57 15.89 -20.64
CA LEU A 60 -47.90 16.79 -19.71
C LEU A 60 -47.92 16.27 -18.27
N ALA A 61 -49.04 15.68 -17.83
CA ALA A 61 -49.18 15.12 -16.50
C ALA A 61 -48.25 13.91 -16.31
N GLU A 62 -48.19 13.01 -17.30
CA GLU A 62 -47.27 11.87 -17.31
C GLU A 62 -45.82 12.32 -17.25
N LEU A 63 -45.42 13.27 -18.10
CA LEU A 63 -44.05 13.77 -18.14
C LEU A 63 -43.63 14.48 -16.83
N GLN A 64 -44.58 15.14 -16.15
CA GLN A 64 -44.34 15.70 -14.81
C GLN A 64 -44.13 14.64 -13.74
N VAL A 65 -44.81 13.49 -13.83
CA VAL A 65 -44.55 12.35 -12.93
C VAL A 65 -43.14 11.84 -13.20
N THR A 66 -42.78 11.61 -14.47
CA THR A 66 -41.43 11.16 -14.84
C THR A 66 -40.34 12.13 -14.39
N LEU A 67 -40.55 13.45 -14.51
CA LEU A 67 -39.60 14.45 -14.02
C LEU A 67 -39.41 14.36 -12.50
N ARG A 68 -40.49 14.20 -11.73
CA ARG A 68 -40.39 14.01 -10.26
C ARG A 68 -39.63 12.73 -9.89
N GLU A 69 -39.85 11.65 -10.63
CA GLU A 69 -39.10 10.40 -10.44
C GLU A 69 -37.61 10.59 -10.75
N ARG A 70 -37.28 11.30 -11.83
CA ARG A 70 -35.90 11.63 -12.17
C ARG A 70 -35.25 12.55 -11.13
N ASP A 71 -35.97 13.54 -10.61
CA ASP A 71 -35.46 14.41 -9.53
C ASP A 71 -35.16 13.62 -8.27
N ALA A 72 -36.03 12.67 -7.91
CA ALA A 72 -35.79 11.76 -6.78
C ALA A 72 -34.57 10.85 -7.01
N GLU A 73 -34.40 10.35 -8.24
CA GLU A 73 -33.24 9.55 -8.62
C GLU A 73 -31.93 10.36 -8.62
N LEU A 74 -31.96 11.62 -9.10
CA LEU A 74 -30.84 12.54 -9.02
C LEU A 74 -30.42 12.82 -7.58
N ALA A 75 -31.41 13.07 -6.70
CA ALA A 75 -31.14 13.26 -5.28
C ALA A 75 -30.49 12.02 -4.65
N ARG A 76 -31.00 10.83 -5.00
CA ARG A 76 -30.45 9.55 -4.53
C ARG A 76 -29.01 9.33 -5.01
N LEU A 77 -28.76 9.44 -6.33
CA LEU A 77 -27.43 9.25 -6.91
C LEU A 77 -26.43 10.27 -6.36
N SER A 78 -26.87 11.51 -6.11
CA SER A 78 -26.04 12.52 -5.48
C SER A 78 -25.65 12.15 -4.04
N SER A 79 -26.58 11.64 -3.24
CA SER A 79 -26.27 11.14 -1.88
C SER A 79 -25.28 9.98 -1.93
N GLN A 80 -25.53 8.99 -2.80
CA GLN A 80 -24.64 7.84 -2.98
C GLN A 80 -23.23 8.27 -3.42
N LEU A 81 -23.13 9.28 -4.28
CA LEU A 81 -21.85 9.81 -4.72
C LEU A 81 -21.07 10.46 -3.56
N GLU A 82 -21.72 11.24 -2.70
CA GLU A 82 -21.06 11.85 -1.54
C GLU A 82 -20.65 10.81 -0.49
N GLU A 83 -21.50 9.82 -0.23
CA GLU A 83 -21.17 8.68 0.64
C GLU A 83 -19.95 7.91 0.10
N ALA A 84 -19.94 7.59 -1.19
CA ALA A 84 -18.83 6.89 -1.83
C ALA A 84 -17.53 7.72 -1.81
N ARG A 85 -17.61 9.06 -1.93
CA ARG A 85 -16.43 9.94 -1.82
C ARG A 85 -15.86 9.94 -0.41
N SER A 86 -16.73 10.06 0.58
CA SER A 86 -16.33 10.02 1.99
C SER A 86 -15.67 8.68 2.33
N ALA A 87 -16.28 7.57 1.93
CA ALA A 87 -15.71 6.24 2.12
C ALA A 87 -14.36 6.06 1.41
N ALA A 88 -14.23 6.55 0.17
CA ALA A 88 -12.97 6.50 -0.57
C ALA A 88 -11.87 7.33 0.11
N ALA A 89 -12.20 8.51 0.64
CA ALA A 89 -11.26 9.37 1.36
C ALA A 89 -10.77 8.70 2.65
N SER A 90 -11.67 8.12 3.45
CA SER A 90 -11.31 7.38 4.66
C SER A 90 -10.39 6.20 4.36
N ARG A 91 -10.73 5.38 3.34
CA ARG A 91 -9.88 4.25 2.90
C ARG A 91 -8.50 4.71 2.42
N ALA A 92 -8.41 5.86 1.76
CA ALA A 92 -7.13 6.43 1.34
C ALA A 92 -6.27 6.83 2.54
N ALA A 93 -6.87 7.51 3.52
CA ALA A 93 -6.17 7.91 4.74
C ALA A 93 -5.67 6.70 5.55
N GLU A 94 -6.49 5.65 5.67
CA GLU A 94 -6.09 4.40 6.33
C GLU A 94 -4.95 3.70 5.59
N ALA A 95 -5.00 3.64 4.26
CA ALA A 95 -3.93 3.05 3.46
C ALA A 95 -2.61 3.82 3.61
N ASP A 96 -2.66 5.15 3.61
CA ASP A 96 -1.50 6.00 3.81
C ASP A 96 -0.89 5.82 5.22
N ALA A 97 -1.73 5.71 6.25
CA ALA A 97 -1.27 5.44 7.61
C ALA A 97 -0.53 4.09 7.69
N ARG A 98 -1.12 3.02 7.15
CA ARG A 98 -0.50 1.69 7.10
C ARG A 98 0.84 1.71 6.37
N LEU A 99 0.93 2.40 5.23
CA LEU A 99 2.18 2.52 4.47
C LEU A 99 3.27 3.25 5.27
N ARG A 100 2.92 4.27 6.06
CA ARG A 100 3.89 4.95 6.93
C ARG A 100 4.37 4.04 8.05
N ASP A 101 3.47 3.29 8.67
CA ASP A 101 3.81 2.34 9.73
C ASP A 101 4.72 1.22 9.21
N GLU A 102 4.40 0.65 8.04
CA GLU A 102 5.23 -0.35 7.37
C GLU A 102 6.61 0.20 7.00
N ALA A 103 6.69 1.44 6.49
CA ALA A 103 7.95 2.08 6.16
C ALA A 103 8.81 2.32 7.42
N ALA A 104 8.19 2.75 8.52
CA ALA A 104 8.87 2.93 9.81
C ALA A 104 9.40 1.60 10.36
N ALA A 105 8.59 0.54 10.29
CA ALA A 105 8.99 -0.80 10.71
C ALA A 105 10.15 -1.35 9.86
N LEU A 106 10.13 -1.15 8.54
CA LEU A 106 11.23 -1.53 7.65
C LEU A 106 12.53 -0.78 7.97
N LEU A 107 12.43 0.52 8.29
CA LEU A 107 13.59 1.32 8.67
C LEU A 107 14.20 0.82 10.00
N ALA A 108 13.36 0.52 10.98
CA ALA A 108 13.78 -0.05 12.25
C ALA A 108 14.49 -1.40 12.05
N ALA A 109 13.85 -2.33 11.34
CA ALA A 109 14.42 -3.65 11.04
C ALA A 109 15.76 -3.55 10.29
N ARG A 110 15.88 -2.60 9.36
CA ARG A 110 17.14 -2.36 8.63
C ARG A 110 18.25 -1.86 9.56
N SER A 111 17.91 -1.02 10.53
CA SER A 111 18.86 -0.49 11.51
C SER A 111 19.35 -1.61 12.43
N GLU A 112 18.43 -2.41 12.97
CA GLU A 112 18.73 -3.59 13.80
C GLU A 112 19.62 -4.59 13.05
N LEU A 113 19.33 -4.87 11.77
CA LEU A 113 20.16 -5.73 10.94
C LEU A 113 21.57 -5.16 10.74
N GLY A 114 21.69 -3.84 10.57
CA GLY A 114 22.97 -3.14 10.47
C GLY A 114 23.80 -3.27 11.74
N GLU A 115 23.18 -3.06 12.89
CA GLU A 115 23.82 -3.24 14.21
C GLU A 115 24.26 -4.68 14.44
N ALA A 116 23.38 -5.65 14.16
CA ALA A 116 23.68 -7.07 14.30
C ALA A 116 24.86 -7.48 13.41
N ARG A 117 24.90 -6.98 12.17
CA ARG A 117 26.02 -7.23 11.25
C ARG A 117 27.33 -6.59 11.75
N GLY A 118 27.26 -5.37 12.29
CA GLY A 118 28.40 -4.70 12.90
C GLY A 118 28.96 -5.53 14.06
N ALA A 119 28.09 -5.93 15.00
CA ALA A 119 28.47 -6.76 16.14
C ALA A 119 29.05 -8.11 15.73
N ALA A 120 28.47 -8.78 14.72
CA ALA A 120 29.00 -10.03 14.19
C ALA A 120 30.41 -9.86 13.59
N THR A 121 30.64 -8.76 12.87
CA THR A 121 31.94 -8.44 12.28
C THR A 121 32.99 -8.21 13.38
N THR A 122 32.66 -7.43 14.40
CA THR A 122 33.55 -7.22 15.55
C THR A 122 33.92 -8.54 16.23
N ARG A 123 32.93 -9.39 16.52
CA ARG A 123 33.18 -10.72 17.13
C ARG A 123 34.08 -11.60 16.26
N ALA A 124 33.90 -11.57 14.93
CA ALA A 124 34.74 -12.33 14.02
C ALA A 124 36.20 -11.87 14.05
N VAL A 125 36.43 -10.54 14.07
CA VAL A 125 37.78 -9.97 14.17
C VAL A 125 38.42 -10.29 15.52
N GLU A 126 37.68 -10.17 16.62
CA GLU A 126 38.16 -10.53 17.96
C GLU A 126 38.51 -12.01 18.07
N ALA A 127 37.68 -12.89 17.49
CA ALA A 127 37.95 -14.33 17.47
C ALA A 127 39.21 -14.66 16.66
N ASP A 128 39.39 -14.03 15.50
CA ASP A 128 40.59 -14.22 14.67
C ASP A 128 41.86 -13.72 15.37
N ALA A 129 41.79 -12.58 16.07
CA ALA A 129 42.91 -12.09 16.88
C ALA A 129 43.29 -13.08 18.00
N ARG A 130 42.30 -13.61 18.73
CA ARG A 130 42.54 -14.64 19.76
C ARG A 130 43.19 -15.89 19.20
N LEU A 131 42.73 -16.37 18.04
CA LEU A 131 43.31 -17.53 17.39
C LEU A 131 44.78 -17.31 16.98
N ARG A 132 45.13 -16.09 16.55
CA ARG A 132 46.53 -15.74 16.24
C ARG A 132 47.40 -15.70 17.48
N ASP A 133 46.91 -15.11 18.57
CA ASP A 133 47.62 -15.06 19.85
C ASP A 133 47.85 -16.48 20.41
N GLU A 134 46.81 -17.33 20.37
CA GLU A 134 46.90 -18.74 20.76
C GLU A 134 47.91 -19.51 19.89
N ALA A 135 47.89 -19.31 18.58
CA ALA A 135 48.85 -19.93 17.66
C ALA A 135 50.29 -19.49 17.95
N ALA A 136 50.52 -18.20 18.24
CA ALA A 136 51.83 -17.68 18.61
C ALA A 136 52.32 -18.27 19.94
N ALA A 137 51.45 -18.38 20.94
CA ALA A 137 51.77 -19.01 22.22
C ALA A 137 52.14 -20.49 22.07
N LEU A 138 51.39 -21.25 21.26
CA LEU A 138 51.70 -22.65 20.96
C LEU A 138 53.04 -22.81 20.24
N LEU A 139 53.38 -21.90 19.32
CA LEU A 139 54.67 -21.92 18.62
C LEU A 139 55.83 -21.64 19.58
N ALA A 140 55.67 -20.68 20.49
CA ALA A 140 56.66 -20.39 21.53
C ALA A 140 56.86 -21.60 22.44
N ALA A 141 55.78 -22.17 22.99
CA ALA A 141 55.83 -23.34 23.85
C ALA A 141 56.47 -24.55 23.15
N ARG A 142 56.20 -24.74 21.85
CA ARG A 142 56.85 -25.79 21.05
C ARG A 142 58.35 -25.56 20.90
N SER A 143 58.77 -24.32 20.73
CA SER A 143 60.19 -23.96 20.62
C SER A 143 60.92 -24.21 21.93
N GLU A 144 60.35 -23.77 23.05
CA GLU A 144 60.87 -24.01 24.40
C GLU A 144 61.00 -25.51 24.72
N LEU A 145 60.00 -26.31 24.34
CA LEU A 145 60.05 -27.76 24.49
C LEU A 145 61.18 -28.38 23.66
N GLY A 146 61.38 -27.93 22.42
CA GLY A 146 62.48 -28.37 21.57
C GLY A 146 63.85 -28.05 22.16
N GLU A 147 64.01 -26.84 22.69
CA GLU A 147 65.24 -26.41 23.38
C GLU A 147 65.49 -27.20 24.68
N ALA A 148 64.44 -27.50 25.45
CA ALA A 148 64.54 -28.37 26.62
C ALA A 148 65.01 -29.78 26.24
N GLN A 149 64.41 -30.39 25.21
CA GLN A 149 64.79 -31.72 24.73
C GLN A 149 66.25 -31.76 24.23
N GLN A 150 66.72 -30.72 23.55
CA GLN A 150 68.12 -30.64 23.11
C GLN A 150 69.09 -30.54 24.29
N ARG A 151 68.75 -29.77 25.33
CA ARG A 151 69.55 -29.68 26.56
C ARG A 151 69.62 -31.01 27.30
N ASP A 152 68.51 -31.72 27.40
CA ASP A 152 68.46 -33.03 28.04
C ASP A 152 69.32 -34.06 27.29
N LEU A 153 69.24 -34.07 25.95
CA LEU A 153 70.09 -34.92 25.10
C LEU A 153 71.58 -34.61 25.26
N HIS A 154 71.95 -33.33 25.23
CA HIS A 154 73.35 -32.91 25.44
C HIS A 154 73.87 -33.31 26.81
N THR A 155 73.06 -33.15 27.85
CA THR A 155 73.41 -33.54 29.22
C THR A 155 73.62 -35.05 29.31
N ALA A 156 72.72 -35.85 28.72
CA ALA A 156 72.84 -37.30 28.68
C ALA A 156 74.11 -37.77 27.93
N GLN A 157 74.42 -37.16 26.79
CA GLN A 157 75.65 -37.45 26.04
C GLN A 157 76.92 -37.10 26.82
N ALA A 158 76.94 -35.95 27.50
CA ALA A 158 78.07 -35.54 28.33
C ALA A 158 78.29 -36.51 29.51
N SER A 159 77.21 -36.93 30.19
CA SER A 159 77.30 -37.94 31.25
C SER A 159 77.81 -39.29 30.74
N GLN A 160 77.40 -39.71 29.55
CA GLN A 160 77.88 -40.95 28.95
C GLN A 160 79.37 -40.87 28.58
N ALA A 161 79.81 -39.77 27.97
CA ALA A 161 81.23 -39.56 27.65
C ALA A 161 82.11 -39.53 28.91
N ALA A 162 81.63 -38.92 30.00
CA ALA A 162 82.33 -38.94 31.29
C ALA A 162 82.45 -40.37 31.85
N ALA A 163 81.36 -41.15 31.82
CA ALA A 163 81.36 -42.53 32.27
C ALA A 163 82.29 -43.44 31.44
N ASP A 164 82.42 -43.19 30.14
CA ASP A 164 83.34 -43.93 29.28
C ASP A 164 84.81 -43.52 29.48
N ALA A 165 85.09 -42.28 29.88
CA ALA A 165 86.46 -41.82 30.18
C ALA A 165 87.03 -42.35 31.51
N GLU A 166 86.18 -42.82 32.42
CA GLU A 166 86.56 -43.41 33.71
C GLU A 166 86.79 -44.93 33.66
N ARG A 167 86.62 -45.56 32.49
CA ARG A 167 86.83 -47.01 32.25
C ARG A 167 88.17 -47.30 31.59
#